data_AF-A0A0V0J472-F1
#
_entry.id   AF-A0A0V0J472-F1
#
_cell.length_a   1.000
_cell.length_b   1.000
_cell.length_c   1.000
_cell.angle_alpha   90.00
_cell.angle_beta   90.00
_cell.angle_gamma   90.00
#
_symmetry.space_group_name_H-M   'P 1'
#
loop_
_entity.id
_entity.type
_entity.pdbx_description
1 polymer ?
#
loop_
_entity_poly.entity_id
_entity_poly.type
_entity_poly.pdbx_seq_one_letter_code
_entity_poly.pdbx_strand_id
1 'polypeptide(L)'
;GNAAYVFALADREGKRGPALAVRMLIPRGVREDLGPLAIIFFLYLLQGIPSGISSALPLILQSDARSADYTLQAAFSLSCWPYSLKLLWTPVVDAVFSVRFGRRRSWLLPLQLGIGVSFWVFAGRLDGWLGRSPGQRWGALATRHEIMVWPLTMTWLLITALVATHETIVDGLSISLLSKRNVALAGTCKSLGQSCGYILAYVAFLVLESPESSNAYIRQIPVPGQGIISFAGNSGELGLVC
;
A
#
# COMPACT_ATOMS: atom_id res chain seq x y z
N GLY A 1 -30.79 18.84 10.89
CA GLY A 1 -32.07 18.14 10.82
C GLY A 1 -32.06 16.85 11.63
N ASN A 2 -31.48 15.76 11.12
CA ASN A 2 -31.66 14.42 11.70
C ASN A 2 -30.68 14.02 12.81
N ALA A 3 -29.43 14.52 12.81
CA ALA A 3 -28.42 14.06 13.76
C ALA A 3 -28.71 14.47 15.23
N ALA A 4 -29.20 15.69 15.44
CA ALA A 4 -29.57 16.19 16.77
C ALA A 4 -30.78 15.46 17.36
N TYR A 5 -31.76 15.10 16.53
CA TYR A 5 -32.96 14.37 16.95
C TYR A 5 -32.63 12.92 17.36
N VAL A 6 -31.71 12.29 16.62
CA VAL A 6 -31.22 10.93 16.93
C VAL A 6 -30.39 10.91 18.22
N PHE A 7 -29.57 11.94 18.45
CA PHE A 7 -28.82 12.09 19.71
C PHE A 7 -29.75 12.28 20.92
N ALA A 8 -30.80 13.08 20.78
CA ALA A 8 -31.80 13.29 21.84
C ALA A 8 -32.61 12.01 22.17
N LEU A 9 -32.87 11.16 21.18
CA LEU A 9 -33.51 9.85 21.38
C LEU A 9 -32.60 8.81 22.04
N ALA A 10 -31.30 8.82 21.71
CA ALA A 10 -30.32 7.92 22.32
C ALA A 10 -30.09 8.23 23.82
N ASP A 11 -30.21 9.50 24.20
CA ASP A 11 -30.09 9.95 25.60
C ASP A 11 -31.33 9.57 26.43
N ARG A 12 -32.53 9.59 25.84
CA ARG A 12 -33.78 9.16 26.51
C ARG A 12 -33.87 7.66 26.82
N GLU A 13 -33.16 6.81 26.10
CA GLU A 13 -33.20 5.35 26.27
C GLU A 13 -32.17 4.81 27.29
N GLY A 14 -31.37 5.68 27.93
CA GLY A 14 -30.44 5.29 29.00
C GLY A 14 -29.30 4.34 28.59
N LYS A 15 -29.13 4.06 27.29
CA LYS A 15 -28.15 3.10 26.78
C LYS A 15 -26.85 3.80 26.36
N ARG A 16 -26.00 4.08 27.34
CA ARG A 16 -24.64 4.60 27.13
C ARG A 16 -23.73 3.50 26.58
N GLY A 17 -23.65 3.40 25.26
CA GLY A 17 -22.61 2.63 24.59
C GLY A 17 -22.27 3.25 23.24
N PRO A 18 -20.98 3.51 22.93
CA PRO A 18 -20.58 4.10 21.64
C PRO A 18 -21.01 3.21 20.47
N ALA A 19 -21.06 1.88 20.68
CA ALA A 19 -21.55 0.93 19.70
C ALA A 19 -23.06 1.09 19.39
N LEU A 20 -23.89 1.55 20.34
CA LEU A 20 -25.34 1.67 20.14
C LEU A 20 -25.72 2.98 19.42
N ALA A 21 -25.01 4.06 19.67
CA ALA A 21 -25.17 5.33 18.96
C ALA A 21 -24.82 5.17 17.46
N VAL A 22 -23.70 4.49 17.16
CA VAL A 22 -23.34 4.09 15.80
C VAL A 22 -24.42 3.19 15.17
N ARG A 23 -24.98 2.26 15.96
CA ARG A 23 -26.08 1.37 15.53
C ARG A 23 -27.37 2.10 15.15
N MET A 24 -27.66 3.28 15.71
CA MET A 24 -28.86 4.08 15.39
C MET A 24 -28.64 5.13 14.30
N LEU A 25 -27.41 5.65 14.15
CA LEU A 25 -27.04 6.61 13.11
C LEU A 25 -26.97 5.99 11.70
N ILE A 26 -26.75 4.67 11.60
CA ILE A 26 -26.64 3.96 10.33
C ILE A 26 -28.05 3.58 9.82
N PRO A 27 -28.49 4.11 8.66
CA PRO A 27 -29.79 3.73 8.07
C PRO A 27 -29.87 2.21 7.90
N ARG A 28 -31.03 1.59 8.17
CA ARG A 28 -31.21 0.12 8.13
C ARG A 28 -30.68 -0.53 6.85
N GLY A 29 -30.79 0.15 5.70
CA GLY A 29 -30.28 -0.36 4.41
C GLY A 29 -28.74 -0.38 4.26
N VAL A 30 -27.98 0.32 5.10
CA VAL A 30 -26.50 0.25 5.11
C VAL A 30 -26.02 -0.97 5.91
N ARG A 31 -26.82 -1.44 6.87
CA ARG A 31 -26.45 -2.57 7.75
C ARG A 31 -26.33 -3.89 7.01
N GLU A 32 -27.18 -4.11 6.01
CA GLU A 32 -27.16 -5.31 5.16
C GLU A 32 -25.91 -5.32 4.26
N ASP A 33 -25.38 -4.14 3.90
CA ASP A 33 -24.19 -3.96 3.06
C ASP A 33 -22.89 -3.80 3.86
N LEU A 34 -22.92 -3.85 5.20
CA LEU A 34 -21.72 -3.68 6.04
C LEU A 34 -20.63 -4.73 5.76
N GLY A 35 -21.02 -5.98 5.53
CA GLY A 35 -20.08 -7.06 5.20
C GLY A 35 -19.35 -6.79 3.88
N PRO A 36 -20.08 -6.61 2.76
CA PRO A 36 -19.50 -6.16 1.49
C PRO A 36 -18.63 -4.91 1.61
N LEU A 37 -19.11 -3.89 2.34
CA LEU A 37 -18.38 -2.64 2.55
C LEU A 37 -17.05 -2.88 3.27
N ALA A 38 -17.03 -3.71 4.31
CA ALA A 38 -15.83 -4.05 5.05
C ALA A 38 -14.81 -4.82 4.20
N ILE A 39 -15.28 -5.76 3.36
CA ILE A 39 -14.43 -6.50 2.43
C ILE A 39 -13.77 -5.54 1.42
N ILE A 40 -14.58 -4.66 0.82
CA ILE A 40 -14.09 -3.69 -0.17
C ILE A 40 -13.13 -2.68 0.48
N PHE A 41 -13.44 -2.21 1.69
CA PHE A 41 -12.55 -1.37 2.47
C PHE A 41 -11.19 -2.03 2.71
N PHE A 42 -11.19 -3.30 3.12
CA PHE A 42 -9.96 -4.05 3.37
C PHE A 42 -9.15 -4.25 2.09
N LEU A 43 -9.81 -4.55 0.96
CA LEU A 43 -9.15 -4.67 -0.34
C LEU A 43 -8.50 -3.35 -0.77
N TYR A 44 -9.16 -2.21 -0.57
CA TYR A 44 -8.58 -0.89 -0.85
C TYR A 44 -7.47 -0.50 0.11
N LEU A 45 -7.58 -0.90 1.38
CA LEU A 45 -6.51 -0.71 2.37
C LEU A 45 -5.24 -1.46 1.95
N LEU A 46 -5.37 -2.72 1.52
CA LEU A 46 -4.25 -3.53 1.04
C LEU A 46 -3.61 -2.95 -0.22
N GLN A 47 -4.39 -2.30 -1.09
CA GLN A 47 -3.88 -1.59 -2.27
C GLN A 47 -3.12 -0.31 -1.94
N GLY A 48 -3.47 0.38 -0.84
CA GLY A 48 -2.74 1.57 -0.39
C GLY A 48 -1.30 1.26 0.04
N ILE A 49 -1.02 0.02 0.44
CA ILE A 49 0.30 -0.40 0.93
C ILE A 49 1.40 -0.29 -0.16
N PRO A 50 1.24 -0.93 -1.35
CA PRO A 50 2.17 -0.75 -2.46
C PRO A 50 2.44 0.73 -2.80
N SER A 51 1.39 1.55 -2.82
CA SER A 51 1.51 2.97 -3.14
C SER A 51 2.30 3.76 -2.08
N GLY A 52 2.11 3.44 -0.79
CA GLY A 52 2.87 4.05 0.31
C GLY A 52 4.35 3.66 0.31
N ILE A 53 4.67 2.41 -0.04
CA ILE A 53 6.07 1.98 -0.22
C ILE A 53 6.69 2.69 -1.43
N SER A 54 5.94 2.84 -2.52
CA SER A 54 6.40 3.52 -3.73
C SER A 54 6.78 4.98 -3.49
N SER A 55 6.12 5.68 -2.57
CA SER A 55 6.45 7.08 -2.26
C SER A 55 7.59 7.21 -1.26
N ALA A 56 7.77 6.24 -0.35
CA ALA A 56 8.89 6.21 0.58
C ALA A 56 10.22 5.87 -0.12
N LEU A 57 10.19 4.95 -1.11
CA LEU A 57 11.41 4.42 -1.74
C LEU A 57 12.34 5.51 -2.34
N PRO A 58 11.86 6.52 -3.11
CA PRO A 58 12.73 7.58 -3.63
C PRO A 58 13.30 8.49 -2.55
N LEU A 59 12.54 8.81 -1.50
CA LEU A 59 13.00 9.64 -0.38
C LEU A 59 14.18 8.99 0.35
N ILE A 60 14.09 7.67 0.49
CA ILE A 60 15.09 6.83 1.12
C ILE A 60 16.35 6.68 0.25
N LEU A 61 16.19 6.64 -1.07
CA LEU A 61 17.33 6.62 -1.99
C LEU A 61 18.04 7.97 -2.10
N GLN A 62 17.34 9.08 -1.81
CA GLN A 62 17.91 10.42 -1.80
C GLN A 62 18.75 10.74 -0.54
N SER A 63 18.59 9.98 0.54
CA SER A 63 19.29 10.25 1.81
C SER A 63 20.76 9.82 1.80
N ASP A 64 21.21 9.06 0.80
CA ASP A 64 22.60 8.64 0.64
C ASP A 64 23.28 9.41 -0.52
N ALA A 65 24.39 10.08 -0.23
CA ALA A 65 25.03 11.07 -1.09
C ALA A 65 25.62 10.50 -2.41
N ARG A 66 25.76 9.17 -2.51
CA ARG A 66 26.22 8.47 -3.73
C ARG A 66 25.09 7.88 -4.57
N SER A 67 23.85 7.84 -4.07
CA SER A 67 22.67 7.30 -4.77
C SER A 67 21.67 8.38 -5.22
N ALA A 68 22.05 9.66 -5.17
CA ALA A 68 21.35 10.79 -5.79
C ALA A 68 21.44 10.75 -7.33
N ASP A 69 21.26 9.57 -7.92
CA ASP A 69 21.17 9.40 -9.35
C ASP A 69 19.78 9.88 -9.79
N TYR A 70 19.73 11.10 -10.33
CA TYR A 70 18.52 11.68 -10.92
C TYR A 70 17.89 10.75 -11.96
N THR A 71 18.69 9.89 -12.60
CA THR A 71 18.25 8.87 -13.54
C THR A 71 17.35 7.82 -12.87
N LEU A 72 17.63 7.42 -11.63
CA LEU A 72 16.82 6.50 -10.85
C LEU A 72 15.45 7.06 -10.53
N GLN A 73 15.40 8.31 -10.07
CA GLN A 73 14.15 8.99 -9.74
C GLN A 73 13.30 9.23 -11.00
N ALA A 74 13.92 9.63 -12.10
CA ALA A 74 13.25 9.79 -13.39
C ALA A 74 12.72 8.43 -13.93
N ALA A 75 13.54 7.38 -13.89
CA ALA A 75 13.13 6.05 -14.31
C ALA A 75 12.00 5.51 -13.42
N PHE A 76 12.08 5.71 -12.10
CA PHE A 76 11.02 5.30 -11.18
C PHE A 76 9.71 6.06 -11.43
N SER A 77 9.75 7.30 -11.91
CA SER A 77 8.53 8.04 -12.33
C SER A 77 7.83 7.38 -13.53
N LEU A 78 8.56 6.67 -14.41
CA LEU A 78 7.95 5.89 -15.49
C LEU A 78 7.11 4.72 -14.96
N SER A 79 7.42 4.22 -13.76
CA SER A 79 6.65 3.14 -13.14
C SER A 79 5.22 3.55 -12.77
N CYS A 80 4.90 4.86 -12.74
CA CYS A 80 3.57 5.39 -12.53
C CYS A 80 2.69 5.34 -13.80
N TRP A 81 3.29 5.20 -14.99
CA TRP A 81 2.56 5.18 -16.26
C TRP A 81 1.44 4.14 -16.37
N PRO A 82 1.55 2.92 -15.78
CA PRO A 82 0.46 1.97 -15.79
C PRO A 82 -0.83 2.52 -15.16
N TYR A 83 -0.77 3.40 -14.17
CA TYR A 83 -2.00 4.02 -13.62
C TYR A 83 -2.75 4.87 -14.63
N SER A 84 -2.03 5.50 -15.57
CA SER A 84 -2.62 6.28 -16.67
C SER A 84 -3.10 5.39 -17.82
N LEU A 85 -2.33 4.34 -18.13
CA LEU A 85 -2.60 3.45 -19.26
C LEU A 85 -3.63 2.36 -18.96
N LYS A 86 -4.05 2.19 -17.69
CA LYS A 86 -4.95 1.10 -17.25
C LYS A 86 -6.24 0.98 -18.05
N LEU A 87 -6.74 2.08 -18.60
CA LEU A 87 -7.95 2.11 -19.44
C LEU A 87 -7.81 1.29 -20.73
N LEU A 88 -6.59 1.09 -21.23
CA LEU A 88 -6.34 0.40 -22.50
C LEU A 88 -6.53 -1.13 -22.39
N TRP A 89 -6.08 -1.73 -21.29
CA TRP A 89 -6.15 -3.18 -21.10
C TRP A 89 -7.29 -3.64 -20.20
N THR A 90 -7.99 -2.74 -19.51
CA THR A 90 -9.23 -3.07 -18.78
C THR A 90 -10.25 -3.84 -19.60
N PRO A 91 -10.59 -3.47 -20.87
CA PRO A 91 -11.54 -4.26 -21.66
C PRO A 91 -11.02 -5.66 -22.01
N VAL A 92 -9.70 -5.82 -22.16
CA VAL A 92 -9.07 -7.11 -22.46
C VAL A 92 -9.16 -8.04 -21.25
N VAL A 93 -8.87 -7.52 -20.06
CA VAL A 93 -8.99 -8.27 -18.81
C VAL A 93 -10.45 -8.62 -18.50
N ASP A 94 -11.41 -7.74 -18.82
CA ASP A 94 -12.85 -8.02 -18.67
C ASP A 94 -13.41 -9.01 -19.72
N ALA A 95 -12.71 -9.19 -20.85
CA ALA A 95 -13.10 -10.12 -21.92
C ALA A 95 -12.66 -11.57 -21.64
N VAL A 96 -11.49 -11.76 -21.03
CA VAL A 96 -11.00 -13.08 -20.64
C VAL A 96 -11.55 -13.40 -19.26
N PHE A 97 -12.53 -14.29 -19.11
CA PHE A 97 -13.02 -14.69 -17.78
C PHE A 97 -13.36 -16.17 -17.70
N SER A 98 -13.20 -16.75 -16.50
CA SER A 98 -13.63 -18.11 -16.23
C SER A 98 -15.12 -18.13 -15.84
N VAL A 99 -15.91 -18.95 -16.52
CA VAL A 99 -17.37 -19.06 -16.32
C VAL A 99 -17.70 -19.65 -14.93
N ARG A 100 -16.78 -20.38 -14.31
CA ARG A 100 -17.03 -21.16 -13.08
C ARG A 100 -16.97 -20.36 -11.77
N PHE A 101 -16.25 -19.24 -11.74
CA PHE A 101 -16.07 -18.39 -10.55
C PHE A 101 -16.70 -16.99 -10.67
N GLY A 102 -17.36 -16.71 -11.81
CA GLY A 102 -17.95 -15.41 -12.10
C GLY A 102 -16.93 -14.38 -12.62
N ARG A 103 -17.39 -13.45 -13.46
CA ARG A 103 -16.56 -12.57 -14.28
C ARG A 103 -15.51 -11.77 -13.50
N ARG A 104 -15.88 -11.21 -12.34
CA ARG A 104 -15.02 -10.30 -11.55
C ARG A 104 -14.30 -10.95 -10.36
N ARG A 105 -14.86 -12.02 -9.76
CA ARG A 105 -14.26 -12.71 -8.61
C ARG A 105 -13.11 -13.66 -9.01
N SER A 106 -13.16 -14.19 -10.24
CA SER A 106 -12.13 -15.09 -10.79
C SER A 106 -10.75 -14.45 -10.90
N TRP A 107 -10.69 -13.13 -11.12
CA TRP A 107 -9.44 -12.40 -11.33
C TRP A 107 -8.86 -11.78 -10.07
N LEU A 108 -9.64 -11.64 -9.01
CA LEU A 108 -9.20 -11.02 -7.77
C LEU A 108 -8.08 -11.82 -7.09
N LEU A 109 -8.28 -13.13 -6.94
CA LEU A 109 -7.29 -14.03 -6.33
C LEU A 109 -5.96 -14.12 -7.13
N PRO A 110 -5.95 -14.38 -8.45
CA PRO A 110 -4.70 -14.48 -9.19
C PRO A 110 -3.93 -13.16 -9.25
N LEU A 111 -4.61 -12.01 -9.29
CA LEU A 111 -3.93 -10.70 -9.22
C LEU A 111 -3.34 -10.43 -7.84
N GLN A 112 -4.08 -10.72 -6.77
CA GLN A 112 -3.58 -10.58 -5.40
C GLN A 112 -2.35 -11.47 -5.16
N LEU A 113 -2.39 -12.72 -5.65
CA LEU A 113 -1.25 -13.64 -5.61
C LEU A 113 -0.10 -13.16 -6.49
N GLY A 114 -0.39 -12.67 -7.71
CA GLY A 114 0.60 -12.12 -8.63
C GLY A 114 1.36 -10.94 -8.00
N ILE A 115 0.64 -10.00 -7.39
CA ILE A 115 1.23 -8.87 -6.64
C ILE A 115 2.13 -9.40 -5.52
N GLY A 116 1.64 -10.36 -4.72
CA GLY A 116 2.42 -10.97 -3.64
C GLY A 116 3.71 -11.65 -4.11
N VAL A 117 3.63 -12.43 -5.19
CA VAL A 117 4.79 -13.08 -5.82
C VAL A 117 5.76 -12.04 -6.37
N SER A 118 5.27 -10.99 -7.03
CA SER A 118 6.11 -9.91 -7.53
C SER A 118 6.82 -9.15 -6.41
N PHE A 119 6.16 -8.92 -5.27
CA PHE A 119 6.80 -8.35 -4.08
C PHE A 119 7.85 -9.29 -3.48
N TRP A 120 7.59 -10.60 -3.47
CA TRP A 120 8.57 -11.59 -2.98
C TRP A 120 9.81 -11.64 -3.88
N VAL A 121 9.62 -11.62 -5.20
CA VAL A 121 10.73 -11.53 -6.18
C VAL A 121 11.49 -10.20 -6.02
N PHE A 122 10.77 -9.09 -5.87
CA PHE A 122 11.37 -7.78 -5.65
C PHE A 122 12.24 -7.80 -4.39
N ALA A 123 11.70 -8.23 -3.24
CA ALA A 123 12.43 -8.32 -1.99
C ALA A 123 13.66 -9.25 -2.07
N GLY A 124 13.56 -10.38 -2.78
CA GLY A 124 14.68 -11.32 -2.95
C GLY A 124 15.78 -10.84 -3.91
N ARG A 125 15.49 -9.90 -4.81
CA ARG A 125 16.44 -9.37 -5.80
C ARG A 125 16.93 -7.95 -5.50
N LEU A 126 16.24 -7.24 -4.60
CA LEU A 126 16.51 -5.86 -4.23
C LEU A 126 17.95 -5.64 -3.77
N ASP A 127 18.47 -6.49 -2.89
CA ASP A 127 19.86 -6.38 -2.39
C ASP A 127 20.89 -6.50 -3.52
N GLY A 128 20.62 -7.35 -4.53
CA GLY A 128 21.48 -7.49 -5.70
C GLY A 128 21.41 -6.28 -6.64
N TRP A 129 20.22 -5.71 -6.84
CA TRP A 129 20.04 -4.52 -7.69
C TRP A 129 20.59 -3.24 -7.06
N LEU A 130 20.60 -3.16 -5.72
CA LEU A 130 21.21 -2.08 -4.95
C LEU A 130 22.75 -2.23 -4.80
N GLY A 131 23.34 -3.26 -5.40
CA GLY A 131 24.79 -3.44 -5.45
C GLY A 131 25.41 -3.93 -4.13
N ARG A 132 24.63 -4.54 -3.23
CA ARG A 132 25.12 -5.06 -1.93
C ARG A 132 25.81 -6.42 -2.07
N SER A 133 26.73 -6.71 -1.15
CA SER A 133 27.37 -8.02 -1.06
C SER A 133 26.39 -9.08 -0.51
N PRO A 134 26.39 -10.33 -1.04
CA PRO A 134 25.50 -11.40 -0.57
C PRO A 134 25.70 -11.64 0.93
N GLY A 135 24.64 -11.49 1.73
CA GLY A 135 24.66 -11.68 3.18
C GLY A 135 24.73 -10.40 4.02
N GLN A 136 25.00 -9.24 3.42
CA GLN A 136 24.87 -7.93 4.08
C GLN A 136 23.56 -7.25 3.66
N ARG A 137 22.51 -7.44 4.47
CA ARG A 137 21.21 -6.74 4.34
C ARG A 137 21.26 -5.27 4.81
N TRP A 138 22.38 -4.88 5.40
CA TRP A 138 22.64 -3.58 6.02
C TRP A 138 24.04 -3.10 5.61
N GLY A 139 24.18 -1.86 5.16
CA GLY A 139 25.45 -1.25 4.77
C GLY A 139 25.36 -0.33 3.54
N ALA A 140 26.50 0.29 3.19
CA ALA A 140 26.63 1.24 2.08
C ALA A 140 26.21 0.63 0.73
N LEU A 141 25.40 1.39 0.00
CA LEU A 141 24.92 1.07 -1.35
C LEU A 141 26.07 1.07 -2.36
N ALA A 142 25.91 0.35 -3.48
CA ALA A 142 26.89 0.26 -4.57
C ALA A 142 28.29 -0.24 -4.18
N THR A 143 28.38 -1.15 -3.21
CA THR A 143 29.66 -1.73 -2.75
C THR A 143 30.27 -2.72 -3.75
N ARG A 144 29.44 -3.38 -4.57
CA ARG A 144 29.89 -4.40 -5.53
C ARG A 144 29.79 -3.94 -7.00
N HIS A 145 28.71 -3.26 -7.38
CA HIS A 145 28.44 -2.72 -8.71
C HIS A 145 27.55 -1.47 -8.56
N GLU A 146 27.51 -0.61 -9.59
CA GLU A 146 26.56 0.50 -9.68
C GLU A 146 25.10 0.02 -9.58
N ILE A 147 24.21 0.89 -9.11
CA ILE A 147 22.81 0.53 -8.86
C ILE A 147 22.13 0.20 -10.19
N MET A 148 21.54 -1.00 -10.30
CA MET A 148 20.88 -1.44 -11.52
C MET A 148 19.47 -0.85 -11.61
N VAL A 149 19.39 0.35 -12.20
CA VAL A 149 18.15 1.13 -12.34
C VAL A 149 17.09 0.40 -13.17
N TRP A 150 17.48 -0.14 -14.33
CA TRP A 150 16.55 -0.77 -15.28
C TRP A 150 15.75 -1.95 -14.72
N PRO A 151 16.35 -3.00 -14.13
CA PRO A 151 15.58 -4.12 -13.59
C PRO A 151 14.72 -3.73 -12.38
N LEU A 152 15.17 -2.75 -11.58
CA LEU A 152 14.38 -2.19 -10.48
C LEU A 152 13.11 -1.52 -11.02
N THR A 153 13.25 -0.61 -12.00
CA THR A 153 12.14 0.10 -12.62
C THR A 153 11.18 -0.84 -13.34
N MET A 154 11.69 -1.84 -14.09
CA MET A 154 10.84 -2.79 -14.82
C MET A 154 10.03 -3.69 -13.88
N THR A 155 10.63 -4.15 -12.78
CA THR A 155 9.92 -4.97 -11.78
C THR A 155 8.87 -4.13 -11.06
N TRP A 156 9.20 -2.89 -10.72
CA TRP A 156 8.23 -1.98 -10.10
C TRP A 156 7.10 -1.60 -11.07
N LEU A 157 7.42 -1.38 -12.34
CA LEU A 157 6.43 -1.15 -13.40
C LEU A 157 5.46 -2.33 -13.53
N LEU A 158 5.94 -3.57 -13.46
CA LEU A 158 5.09 -4.76 -13.44
C LEU A 158 4.19 -4.80 -12.20
N ILE A 159 4.75 -4.55 -11.00
CA ILE A 159 3.97 -4.48 -9.75
C ILE A 159 2.88 -3.42 -9.88
N THR A 160 3.21 -2.23 -10.35
CA THR A 160 2.26 -1.12 -10.54
C THR A 160 1.20 -1.45 -11.57
N ALA A 161 1.54 -2.14 -12.66
CA ALA A 161 0.56 -2.60 -13.66
C ALA A 161 -0.41 -3.64 -13.07
N LEU A 162 0.08 -4.58 -12.25
CA LEU A 162 -0.75 -5.57 -11.57
C LEU A 162 -1.65 -4.91 -10.51
N VAL A 163 -1.13 -3.98 -9.72
CA VAL A 163 -1.90 -3.21 -8.73
C VAL A 163 -2.97 -2.35 -9.41
N ALA A 164 -2.63 -1.68 -10.51
CA ALA A 164 -3.59 -0.89 -11.29
C ALA A 164 -4.71 -1.76 -11.88
N THR A 165 -4.39 -2.98 -12.33
CA THR A 165 -5.37 -3.95 -12.83
C THR A 165 -6.25 -4.48 -11.70
N HIS A 166 -5.67 -4.73 -10.53
CA HIS A 166 -6.43 -5.16 -9.37
C HIS A 166 -7.40 -4.07 -8.89
N GLU A 167 -6.97 -2.80 -8.89
CA GLU A 167 -7.81 -1.65 -8.55
C GLU A 167 -9.05 -1.57 -9.43
N THR A 168 -8.91 -1.70 -10.76
CA THR A 168 -10.06 -1.60 -11.69
C THR A 168 -11.05 -2.75 -11.52
N ILE A 169 -10.57 -3.96 -11.23
CA ILE A 169 -11.44 -5.10 -10.93
C ILE A 169 -12.18 -4.91 -9.61
N VAL A 170 -11.49 -4.42 -8.56
CA VAL A 170 -12.12 -4.14 -7.25
C VAL A 170 -13.15 -3.01 -7.37
N ASP A 171 -12.87 -1.97 -8.17
CA ASP A 171 -13.82 -0.90 -8.47
C ASP A 171 -15.09 -1.46 -9.12
N GLY A 172 -14.96 -2.30 -10.14
CA GLY A 172 -16.11 -2.94 -10.78
C GLY A 172 -16.83 -3.96 -9.90
N LEU A 173 -16.09 -4.64 -9.02
CA LEU A 173 -16.63 -5.57 -8.04
C LEU A 173 -17.47 -4.82 -6.99
N SER A 174 -17.04 -3.64 -6.54
CA SER A 174 -17.74 -2.84 -5.54
C SER A 174 -19.18 -2.49 -5.94
N ILE A 175 -19.38 -2.10 -7.21
CA ILE A 175 -20.70 -1.74 -7.75
C ILE A 175 -21.63 -2.95 -7.81
N SER A 176 -21.07 -4.15 -8.03
CA SER A 176 -21.85 -5.40 -8.07
C SER A 176 -22.16 -5.98 -6.68
N LEU A 177 -21.41 -5.58 -5.65
CA LEU A 177 -21.55 -6.07 -4.27
C LEU A 177 -22.42 -5.17 -3.40
N LEU A 178 -22.48 -3.87 -3.67
CA LEU A 178 -23.30 -2.93 -2.92
C LEU A 178 -24.72 -2.83 -3.50
N SER A 179 -25.71 -2.63 -2.64
CA SER A 179 -27.06 -2.28 -3.07
C SER A 179 -27.08 -0.94 -3.79
N LYS A 180 -27.98 -0.76 -4.77
CA LYS A 180 -28.14 0.49 -5.56
C LYS A 180 -28.24 1.75 -4.70
N ARG A 181 -28.76 1.61 -3.48
CA ARG A 181 -28.91 2.69 -2.50
C ARG A 181 -27.57 3.17 -1.90
N ASN A 182 -26.57 2.29 -1.82
CA ASN A 182 -25.31 2.53 -1.14
C ASN A 182 -24.11 2.61 -2.09
N VAL A 183 -24.29 2.50 -3.41
CA VAL A 183 -23.20 2.57 -4.40
C VAL A 183 -22.36 3.85 -4.26
N ALA A 184 -22.97 4.97 -3.85
CA ALA A 184 -22.25 6.21 -3.58
C ALA A 184 -21.19 6.08 -2.46
N LEU A 185 -21.37 5.15 -1.51
CA LEU A 185 -20.44 4.89 -0.42
C LEU A 185 -19.18 4.15 -0.90
N ALA A 186 -19.22 3.49 -2.07
CA ALA A 186 -18.06 2.78 -2.62
C ALA A 186 -16.89 3.74 -2.89
N GLY A 187 -17.15 4.93 -3.44
CA GLY A 187 -16.12 5.94 -3.68
C GLY A 187 -15.47 6.45 -2.39
N THR A 188 -16.28 6.73 -1.36
CA THR A 188 -15.77 7.15 -0.05
C THR A 188 -14.93 6.05 0.62
N CYS A 189 -15.40 4.81 0.54
CA CYS A 189 -14.71 3.64 1.05
C CYS A 189 -13.34 3.45 0.37
N LYS A 190 -13.29 3.63 -0.96
CA LYS A 190 -12.04 3.61 -1.74
C LYS A 190 -11.04 4.64 -1.25
N SER A 191 -11.43 5.92 -1.24
CA SER A 191 -10.52 7.01 -0.87
C SER A 191 -10.03 6.87 0.56
N LEU A 192 -10.90 6.48 1.50
CA LEU A 192 -10.51 6.24 2.89
C LEU A 192 -9.58 5.03 3.03
N GLY A 193 -9.95 3.89 2.44
CA GLY A 193 -9.16 2.67 2.51
C GLY A 193 -7.76 2.87 1.95
N GLN A 194 -7.65 3.43 0.74
CA GLN A 194 -6.36 3.70 0.09
C GLN A 194 -5.53 4.71 0.90
N SER A 195 -6.12 5.77 1.43
CA SER A 195 -5.40 6.75 2.26
C SER A 195 -4.88 6.14 3.56
N CYS A 196 -5.70 5.35 4.25
CA CYS A 196 -5.28 4.63 5.46
C CYS A 196 -4.14 3.66 5.17
N GLY A 197 -4.25 2.87 4.09
CA GLY A 197 -3.20 1.93 3.68
C GLY A 197 -1.90 2.63 3.29
N TYR A 198 -2.00 3.74 2.55
CA TYR A 198 -0.87 4.57 2.16
C TYR A 198 -0.12 5.12 3.38
N ILE A 199 -0.85 5.75 4.31
CA ILE A 199 -0.26 6.33 5.53
C ILE A 199 0.37 5.23 6.38
N LEU A 200 -0.34 4.12 6.58
CA LEU A 200 0.15 3.00 7.36
C LEU A 200 1.46 2.45 6.79
N ALA A 201 1.52 2.21 5.48
CA ALA A 201 2.71 1.69 4.83
C ALA A 201 3.86 2.70 4.83
N TYR A 202 3.58 3.97 4.52
CA TYR A 202 4.59 5.03 4.50
C TYR A 202 5.23 5.22 5.88
N VAL A 203 4.41 5.34 6.93
CA VAL A 203 4.90 5.49 8.31
C VAL A 203 5.61 4.23 8.79
N ALA A 204 5.05 3.05 8.54
CA ALA A 204 5.69 1.79 8.92
C ALA A 204 7.07 1.65 8.26
N PHE A 205 7.20 2.02 6.98
CA PHE A 205 8.45 1.92 6.26
C PHE A 205 9.52 2.88 6.81
N LEU A 206 9.15 4.14 7.11
CA LEU A 206 10.05 5.12 7.74
C LEU A 206 10.47 4.70 9.17
N VAL A 207 9.55 4.13 9.94
CA VAL A 207 9.85 3.64 11.30
C VAL A 207 10.78 2.42 11.26
N LEU A 208 10.62 1.54 10.28
CA LEU A 208 11.49 0.37 10.08
C LEU A 208 12.88 0.75 9.58
N GLU A 209 12.99 1.85 8.84
CA GLU A 209 14.26 2.41 8.40
C GLU A 209 15.03 3.10 9.53
N SER A 210 14.35 3.91 10.35
CA SER A 210 15.05 4.69 11.37
C SER A 210 15.63 3.79 12.50
N PRO A 211 16.95 3.85 12.75
CA PRO A 211 17.61 3.00 13.74
C PRO A 211 17.17 3.31 15.17
N GLU A 212 16.85 4.56 15.48
CA GLU A 212 16.35 4.98 16.80
C GLU A 212 14.97 4.37 17.08
N SER A 213 14.05 4.38 16.11
CA SER A 213 12.70 3.86 16.28
C SER A 213 12.67 2.33 16.27
N SER A 214 13.47 1.68 15.41
CA SER A 214 13.58 0.21 15.40
C SER A 214 14.20 -0.34 16.69
N ASN A 215 15.18 0.35 17.26
CA ASN A 215 15.80 -0.04 18.54
C ASN A 215 14.93 0.30 19.75
N ALA A 216 14.09 1.34 19.69
CA ALA A 216 13.20 1.72 20.79
C ALA A 216 11.89 0.93 20.83
N TYR A 217 11.30 0.58 19.68
CA TYR A 217 9.95 0.01 19.61
C TYR A 217 9.89 -1.46 19.18
N ILE A 218 10.89 -1.98 18.45
CA ILE A 218 10.78 -3.30 17.81
C ILE A 218 11.79 -4.33 18.33
N ARG A 219 13.03 -3.93 18.66
CA ARG A 219 14.05 -4.85 19.18
C ARG A 219 14.05 -4.92 20.71
N GLN A 220 14.17 -6.14 21.25
CA GLN A 220 14.43 -6.38 22.68
C GLN A 220 15.92 -6.21 23.04
N ILE A 221 16.83 -6.32 22.06
CA ILE A 221 18.27 -6.09 22.22
C ILE A 221 18.68 -5.02 21.20
N PRO A 222 19.03 -3.79 21.63
CA PRO A 222 19.37 -2.70 20.72
C PRO A 222 20.73 -2.94 20.04
N VAL A 223 20.79 -2.72 18.72
CA VAL A 223 22.04 -2.78 17.93
C VAL A 223 22.33 -1.38 17.40
N PRO A 224 23.48 -0.77 17.74
CA PRO A 224 23.78 0.61 17.37
C PRO A 224 23.87 0.77 15.84
N GLY A 225 23.23 1.82 15.31
CA GLY A 225 23.36 2.26 13.92
C GLY A 225 22.55 1.50 12.86
N GLN A 226 21.69 0.54 13.22
CA GLN A 226 20.98 -0.32 12.25
C GLN A 226 19.46 -0.36 12.45
N GLY A 227 18.68 0.11 11.48
CA GLY A 227 17.24 -0.18 11.34
C GLY A 227 16.97 -1.64 10.94
N ILE A 228 15.71 -2.08 10.96
CA ILE A 228 15.33 -3.43 10.49
C ILE A 228 15.44 -3.54 8.97
N ILE A 229 15.22 -2.42 8.26
CA ILE A 229 15.44 -2.30 6.82
C ILE A 229 16.31 -1.05 6.61
N SER A 230 17.64 -1.20 6.56
CA SER A 230 18.55 -0.07 6.34
C SER A 230 18.80 0.08 4.83
N PHE A 231 18.21 1.08 4.20
CA PHE A 231 18.50 1.43 2.80
C PHE A 231 19.65 2.42 2.69
N ALA A 232 19.62 3.46 3.51
CA ALA A 232 20.75 4.37 3.69
C ALA A 232 21.85 3.70 4.51
N GLY A 233 23.09 3.83 4.03
CA GLY A 233 24.26 3.56 4.87
C GLY A 233 24.29 4.59 5.98
N ASN A 234 23.81 4.24 7.17
CA ASN A 234 24.03 5.08 8.34
C ASN A 234 25.51 5.01 8.70
N SER A 235 26.32 5.88 8.10
CA SER A 235 27.61 6.26 8.64
C SER A 235 27.34 6.90 10.00
N GLY A 236 27.52 6.13 11.07
CA GLY A 236 27.51 6.60 12.45
C GLY A 236 28.65 7.57 12.78
N GLU A 237 29.00 8.49 11.88
CA GLU A 237 30.06 9.49 12.06
C GLU A 237 29.67 10.94 11.67
N LEU A 238 28.45 11.22 11.20
CA LEU A 238 28.04 12.60 10.87
C LEU A 238 27.26 13.32 11.99
N GLY A 239 27.26 12.78 13.20
CA GLY A 239 26.72 13.44 14.41
C GLY A 239 27.74 14.19 15.25
N LEU A 240 29.00 14.33 14.80
CA LEU A 240 30.09 14.97 15.58
C LEU A 240 30.92 16.01 14.82
N VAL A 241 30.49 16.44 13.63
CA VAL A 241 31.08 17.62 12.96
C VAL A 241 29.97 18.46 12.35
N CYS A 242 29.40 19.33 13.18
CA CYS A 242 28.95 20.72 12.94
C CYS A 242 27.92 21.11 14.00
#